data_AF-A0A6V7H4D0-F1
#
_entry.id   AF-A0A6V7H4D0-F1
#
_cell.length_a   1.000
_cell.length_b   1.000
_cell.length_c   1.000
_cell.angle_alpha   90.00
_cell.angle_beta   90.00
_cell.angle_gamma   90.00
#
_symmetry.space_group_name_H-M   'P 1'
#
loop_
_entity.id
_entity.type
_entity.pdbx_description
1 polymer ?
#
loop_
_entity_poly.entity_id
_entity_poly.type
_entity_poly.pdbx_seq_one_letter_code
_entity_poly.pdbx_strand_id
1 'polypeptide(L)'
;ESKDMKNSTINWISASKVEVLEIQVEKQYEPVDYAENLIFPGCKLKLIRSERALHDLQMDNCANIIEAESQHSDLIPAKYEGGLKIWECSYDLGQYLFENNVEFQGKFVLDLGCGTGVIGLVALLKNSIVHFQDYVCIY
;
A
#
# COMPACT_ATOMS: atom_id res chain seq x y z
N GLU A 1 -33.69 -15.83 -32.28
CA GLU A 1 -33.98 -15.82 -30.84
C GLU A 1 -33.11 -14.76 -30.16
N SER A 2 -33.75 -13.76 -29.60
CA SER A 2 -33.14 -12.64 -28.88
C SER A 2 -32.65 -13.14 -27.51
N LYS A 3 -31.32 -13.25 -27.32
CA LYS A 3 -30.75 -13.45 -25.99
C LYS A 3 -30.71 -12.11 -25.27
N ASP A 4 -31.59 -11.98 -24.27
CA ASP A 4 -31.65 -10.90 -23.30
C ASP A 4 -30.25 -10.56 -22.75
N MET A 5 -29.76 -9.39 -23.13
CA MET A 5 -28.62 -8.75 -22.51
C MET A 5 -29.12 -8.14 -21.20
N LYS A 6 -29.24 -8.97 -20.15
CA LYS A 6 -29.47 -8.49 -18.79
C LYS A 6 -28.31 -7.56 -18.43
N ASN A 7 -28.56 -6.25 -18.51
CA ASN A 7 -27.72 -5.24 -17.88
C ASN A 7 -27.69 -5.53 -16.38
N SER A 8 -26.72 -6.34 -15.94
CA SER A 8 -26.42 -6.51 -14.54
C SER A 8 -25.95 -5.16 -14.02
N THR A 9 -26.77 -4.50 -13.21
CA THR A 9 -26.38 -3.28 -12.50
C THR A 9 -25.17 -3.63 -11.63
N ILE A 10 -23.99 -3.16 -12.03
CA ILE A 10 -22.78 -3.35 -11.24
C ILE A 10 -22.93 -2.52 -9.97
N ASN A 11 -23.01 -3.18 -8.82
CA ASN A 11 -23.02 -2.53 -7.52
C ASN A 11 -21.58 -2.16 -7.16
N TRP A 12 -21.22 -0.90 -7.40
CA TRP A 12 -19.91 -0.38 -7.01
C TRP A 12 -19.81 -0.22 -5.49
N ILE A 13 -18.66 -0.55 -4.94
CA ILE A 13 -18.33 -0.28 -3.55
C ILE A 13 -18.00 1.22 -3.44
N SER A 14 -18.49 1.89 -2.40
CA SER A 14 -18.19 3.30 -2.15
C SER A 14 -16.71 3.45 -1.80
N ALA A 15 -16.03 4.39 -2.46
CA ALA A 15 -14.69 4.81 -2.06
C ALA A 15 -14.76 5.75 -0.85
N SER A 16 -13.81 5.61 0.05
CA SER A 16 -13.64 6.49 1.21
C SER A 16 -12.27 7.16 1.13
N LYS A 17 -12.23 8.48 1.31
CA LYS A 17 -10.95 9.20 1.44
C LYS A 17 -10.44 9.00 2.86
N VAL A 18 -9.18 8.59 2.98
CA VAL A 18 -8.45 8.54 4.26
C VAL A 18 -7.50 9.73 4.29
N GLU A 19 -7.54 10.50 5.37
CA GLU A 19 -6.56 11.55 5.63
C GLU A 19 -5.58 11.04 6.67
N VAL A 20 -4.28 11.16 6.39
CA VAL A 20 -3.25 10.78 7.34
C VAL A 20 -3.24 11.81 8.47
N LEU A 21 -3.49 11.34 9.69
CA LEU A 21 -3.51 12.19 10.88
C LEU A 21 -2.08 12.50 11.32
N GLU A 22 -1.86 13.67 11.92
CA GLU A 22 -0.56 14.10 12.42
C GLU A 22 0.02 13.09 13.43
N ILE A 23 -0.82 12.50 14.28
CA ILE A 23 -0.43 11.45 15.23
C ILE A 23 0.14 10.19 14.55
N GLN A 24 -0.30 9.85 13.34
CA GLN A 24 0.21 8.71 12.59
C GLN A 24 1.60 9.04 12.00
N VAL A 25 1.83 10.29 11.60
CA VAL A 25 3.12 10.77 11.08
C VAL A 25 4.15 10.91 12.20
N GLU A 26 3.72 11.31 13.39
CA GLU A 26 4.59 11.49 14.56
C GLU A 26 4.95 10.17 15.27
N LYS A 27 4.33 9.05 14.87
CA LYS A 27 4.58 7.74 15.46
C LYS A 27 6.06 7.36 15.32
N GLN A 28 6.71 7.17 16.46
CA GLN A 28 8.12 6.80 16.51
C GLN A 28 8.27 5.28 16.59
N TYR A 29 9.32 4.79 15.92
CA TYR A 29 9.69 3.39 15.89
C TYR A 29 11.16 3.25 16.30
N GLU A 30 11.47 2.25 17.10
CA GLU A 30 12.83 1.93 17.51
C GLU A 30 13.55 1.13 16.40
N PRO A 31 14.90 1.10 16.37
CA PRO A 31 15.63 0.31 15.35
C PRO A 31 15.25 -1.18 15.29
N VAL A 32 14.72 -1.73 16.38
CA VAL A 32 14.20 -3.11 16.47
C VAL A 32 12.86 -3.28 15.75
N ASP A 33 12.15 -2.19 15.45
CA ASP A 33 10.82 -2.21 14.84
C ASP A 33 10.86 -2.14 13.31
N TYR A 34 11.97 -1.68 12.72
CA TYR A 34 12.09 -1.51 11.26
C TYR A 34 13.40 -2.06 10.68
N ALA A 35 13.33 -2.46 9.42
CA ALA A 35 14.48 -2.75 8.59
C ALA A 35 14.77 -1.57 7.67
N GLU A 36 16.00 -1.05 7.70
CA GLU A 36 16.45 -0.10 6.68
C GLU A 36 16.80 -0.86 5.41
N ASN A 37 16.06 -0.59 4.34
CA ASN A 37 16.31 -1.21 3.05
C ASN A 37 16.62 -0.13 2.02
N LEU A 38 17.71 -0.34 1.27
CA LEU A 38 17.82 0.28 -0.04
C LEU A 38 16.92 -0.52 -0.98
N ILE A 39 15.67 -0.07 -1.12
CA ILE A 39 14.72 -0.71 -2.04
C ILE A 39 15.15 -0.42 -3.48
N PHE A 40 15.55 0.83 -3.74
CA PHE A 40 16.01 1.30 -5.04
C PHE A 40 17.28 2.14 -4.87
N PRO A 41 18.14 2.25 -5.90
CA PRO A 41 19.37 3.00 -5.77
C PRO A 41 19.07 4.47 -5.41
N GLY A 42 19.63 4.93 -4.29
CA GLY A 42 19.40 6.29 -3.78
C GLY A 42 18.13 6.51 -2.96
N CYS A 43 17.23 5.51 -2.86
CA CYS A 43 16.02 5.58 -2.03
C CYS A 43 16.19 4.68 -0.79
N LYS A 44 16.52 5.31 0.35
CA LYS A 44 16.57 4.64 1.64
C LYS A 44 15.19 4.72 2.29
N LEU A 45 14.55 3.57 2.47
CA LEU A 45 13.26 3.47 3.16
C LEU A 45 13.40 2.64 4.44
N LYS A 46 12.67 3.05 5.47
CA LYS A 46 12.49 2.26 6.69
C LYS A 46 11.20 1.48 6.55
N LEU A 47 11.31 0.16 6.47
CA LEU A 47 10.16 -0.73 6.42
C LEU A 47 9.87 -1.24 7.83
N ILE A 48 8.69 -0.96 8.34
CA ILE A 48 8.24 -1.54 9.61
C ILE A 48 8.18 -3.06 9.43
N ARG A 49 8.75 -3.78 10.39
CA ARG A 49 8.73 -5.24 10.40
C ARG A 49 7.29 -5.72 10.57
N SER A 50 6.96 -6.83 9.90
CA SER A 50 5.60 -7.37 9.89
C SER A 50 5.07 -7.61 11.30
N GLU A 51 5.89 -8.11 12.23
CA GLU A 51 5.47 -8.37 13.61
C GLU A 51 5.06 -7.10 14.34
N ARG A 52 5.78 -5.99 14.11
CA ARG A 52 5.46 -4.68 14.69
C ARG A 52 4.20 -4.10 14.05
N ALA A 53 4.12 -4.12 12.73
CA ALA A 53 2.96 -3.62 12.00
C ALA A 53 1.68 -4.33 12.43
N LEU A 54 1.75 -5.65 12.60
CA LEU A 54 0.63 -6.45 13.10
C LEU A 54 0.23 -6.11 14.53
N HIS A 55 1.21 -5.95 15.42
CA HIS A 55 0.94 -5.52 16.79
C HIS A 55 0.24 -4.16 16.83
N ASP A 56 0.67 -3.20 16.00
CA ASP A 56 0.03 -1.89 15.88
C ASP A 56 -1.42 -2.00 15.40
N LEU A 57 -1.66 -2.75 14.32
CA LEU A 57 -2.98 -2.92 13.75
C LEU A 57 -3.95 -3.66 14.69
N GLN A 58 -3.43 -4.55 15.54
CA GLN A 58 -4.19 -5.18 16.62
C GLN A 58 -4.60 -4.17 17.69
N MET A 59 -3.70 -3.26 18.08
CA MET A 59 -4.00 -2.20 19.05
C MET A 59 -5.02 -1.20 18.51
N ASP A 60 -4.97 -0.91 17.21
CA ASP A 60 -5.90 0.00 16.52
C ASP A 60 -7.25 -0.68 16.18
N ASN A 61 -7.43 -1.94 16.61
CA ASN A 61 -8.64 -2.74 16.47
C ASN A 61 -9.11 -2.91 15.01
N CYS A 62 -8.16 -3.05 14.07
CA CYS A 62 -8.43 -3.31 12.66
C CYS A 62 -8.95 -4.75 12.45
N ALA A 63 -10.25 -4.96 12.66
CA ALA A 63 -10.91 -6.28 12.63
C ALA A 63 -10.61 -7.11 11.37
N ASN A 64 -10.52 -6.48 10.20
CA ASN A 64 -10.28 -7.17 8.92
C ASN A 64 -8.90 -7.83 8.84
N ILE A 65 -7.89 -7.24 9.49
CA ILE A 65 -6.50 -7.70 9.44
C ILE A 65 -6.27 -8.79 10.48
N ILE A 66 -6.89 -8.64 11.66
CA ILE A 66 -6.89 -9.66 12.72
C ILE A 66 -7.49 -10.98 12.19
N GLU A 67 -8.57 -10.90 11.41
CA GLU A 67 -9.19 -12.08 10.80
C GLU A 67 -8.27 -12.75 9.77
N ALA A 68 -7.60 -11.98 8.93
CA ALA A 68 -6.73 -12.51 7.89
C ALA A 68 -5.50 -13.23 8.41
N GLU A 69 -4.84 -12.63 9.40
CA GLU A 69 -3.69 -13.22 10.09
C GLU A 69 -4.06 -14.50 10.83
N SER A 70 -5.24 -14.52 11.47
CA SER A 70 -5.71 -15.73 12.17
C SER A 70 -5.88 -16.94 11.25
N GLN A 71 -6.02 -16.71 9.95
CA GLN A 71 -6.19 -17.74 8.93
C GLN A 71 -4.88 -18.08 8.18
N HIS A 72 -3.74 -17.42 8.50
CA HIS A 72 -2.46 -17.57 7.78
C HIS A 72 -2.64 -17.49 6.25
N SER A 73 -3.55 -16.65 5.79
CA SER A 73 -3.92 -16.54 4.38
C SER A 73 -3.55 -15.17 3.87
N ASP A 74 -2.56 -15.12 2.97
CA ASP A 74 -2.10 -13.89 2.31
C ASP A 74 -3.21 -13.24 1.46
N LEU A 75 -4.27 -13.99 1.14
CA LEU A 75 -5.39 -13.59 0.29
C LEU A 75 -6.70 -14.15 0.85
N ILE A 76 -7.39 -13.34 1.64
CA ILE A 76 -8.84 -13.50 1.85
C ILE A 76 -9.54 -12.48 0.96
N PRO A 77 -10.12 -12.92 -0.18
CA PRO A 77 -10.84 -12.03 -1.09
C PRO A 77 -11.87 -11.19 -0.33
N ALA A 78 -11.87 -9.89 -0.61
CA ALA A 78 -12.75 -8.91 0.02
C ALA A 78 -12.50 -8.61 1.52
N LYS A 79 -11.48 -9.20 2.18
CA LYS A 79 -11.13 -8.90 3.58
C LYS A 79 -9.69 -8.43 3.77
N TYR A 80 -8.74 -9.11 3.13
CA TYR A 80 -7.31 -8.79 3.24
C TYR A 80 -6.57 -9.42 2.06
N GLU A 81 -5.91 -8.59 1.26
CA GLU A 81 -5.28 -9.00 0.00
C GLU A 81 -3.76 -8.72 0.01
N GLY A 82 -3.11 -8.94 1.17
CA GLY A 82 -1.65 -8.90 1.26
C GLY A 82 -1.04 -7.51 1.30
N GLY A 83 -1.78 -6.49 1.77
CA GLY A 83 -1.29 -5.11 1.86
C GLY A 83 -0.05 -4.91 2.74
N LEU A 84 0.25 -5.82 3.67
CA LEU A 84 1.46 -5.76 4.52
C LEU A 84 2.72 -6.26 3.82
N LYS A 85 2.60 -6.87 2.65
CA LYS A 85 3.72 -7.40 1.87
C LYS A 85 4.00 -6.51 0.68
N ILE A 86 5.29 -6.31 0.40
CA ILE A 86 5.73 -5.75 -0.88
C ILE A 86 5.77 -6.89 -1.90
N TRP A 87 4.99 -6.77 -2.96
CA TRP A 87 4.95 -7.76 -4.04
C TRP A 87 6.18 -7.63 -4.95
N GLU A 88 6.62 -8.76 -5.51
CA GLU A 88 7.79 -8.82 -6.41
C GLU A 88 7.67 -7.85 -7.59
N CYS A 89 6.46 -7.70 -8.14
CA CYS A 89 6.19 -6.77 -9.23
C CYS A 89 6.38 -5.30 -8.85
N SER A 90 6.27 -4.93 -7.56
CA SER A 90 6.60 -3.59 -7.09
C SER A 90 8.10 -3.35 -7.14
N TYR A 91 8.93 -4.37 -6.92
CA TYR A 91 10.38 -4.25 -7.10
C TYR A 91 10.73 -4.12 -8.57
N ASP A 92 10.13 -4.95 -9.44
CA ASP A 92 10.34 -4.87 -10.89
C ASP A 92 9.98 -3.48 -11.44
N LEU A 93 8.83 -2.95 -11.02
CA LEU A 93 8.38 -1.61 -11.43
C LEU A 93 9.35 -0.53 -10.95
N GLY A 94 9.76 -0.55 -9.68
CA GLY A 94 10.66 0.48 -9.18
C GLY A 94 12.07 0.39 -9.78
N GLN A 95 12.55 -0.82 -10.10
CA GLN A 95 13.79 -0.99 -10.86
C GLN A 95 13.65 -0.39 -12.26
N TYR A 96 12.55 -0.67 -12.97
CA TYR A 96 12.27 -0.07 -14.28
C TYR A 96 12.24 1.46 -14.22
N LEU A 97 11.55 2.03 -13.23
CA LEU A 97 11.46 3.49 -13.04
C LEU A 97 12.85 4.11 -12.82
N PHE A 98 13.73 3.42 -12.09
CA PHE A 98 15.09 3.85 -11.84
C PHE A 98 15.98 3.74 -13.07
N GLU A 99 16.02 2.57 -13.72
CA GLU A 99 16.84 2.31 -14.91
C GLU A 99 16.50 3.25 -16.06
N ASN A 100 15.22 3.62 -16.19
CA ASN A 100 14.74 4.52 -17.25
C ASN A 100 14.75 6.00 -16.83
N ASN A 101 15.25 6.34 -15.63
CA ASN A 101 15.28 7.70 -15.10
C ASN A 101 13.95 8.44 -15.26
N VAL A 102 12.84 7.77 -14.92
CA VAL A 102 11.51 8.35 -15.07
C VAL A 102 11.41 9.61 -14.21
N GLU A 103 11.02 10.71 -14.85
CA GLU A 103 10.92 12.01 -14.19
C GLU A 103 9.61 12.13 -13.41
N PHE A 104 9.71 12.50 -12.13
CA PHE A 104 8.58 12.65 -11.21
C PHE A 104 8.40 14.07 -10.67
N GLN A 105 9.43 14.91 -10.73
CA GLN A 105 9.44 16.25 -10.15
C GLN A 105 8.22 17.07 -10.62
N GLY A 106 7.41 17.53 -9.67
CA GLY A 106 6.23 18.37 -9.93
C GLY A 106 5.06 17.68 -10.61
N LYS A 107 5.09 16.35 -10.81
CA LYS A 107 3.98 15.61 -11.43
C LYS A 107 2.93 15.20 -10.41
N PHE A 108 1.71 14.98 -10.90
CA PHE A 108 0.65 14.29 -10.16
C PHE A 108 0.69 12.80 -10.51
N VAL A 109 0.84 11.95 -9.49
CA VAL A 109 0.99 10.49 -9.63
C VAL A 109 -0.11 9.80 -8.84
N LEU A 110 -0.70 8.76 -9.41
CA LEU A 110 -1.63 7.87 -8.73
C LEU A 110 -0.98 6.49 -8.62
N ASP A 111 -0.77 6.01 -7.39
CA ASP A 111 -0.40 4.63 -7.11
C ASP A 111 -1.67 3.84 -6.80
N LEU A 112 -2.11 3.02 -7.77
CA LEU A 112 -3.39 2.32 -7.76
C LEU A 112 -3.18 0.85 -7.37
N GLY A 113 -3.88 0.37 -6.35
CA GLY A 113 -3.56 -0.91 -5.72
C GLY A 113 -2.18 -0.85 -5.06
N CYS A 114 -1.93 0.23 -4.31
CA CYS A 114 -0.59 0.57 -3.86
C CYS A 114 -0.03 -0.37 -2.79
N GLY A 115 -0.88 -1.13 -2.08
CA GLY A 115 -0.52 -1.93 -0.92
C GLY A 115 0.24 -1.10 0.11
N THR A 116 1.50 -1.45 0.34
CA THR A 116 2.44 -0.68 1.19
C THR A 116 2.79 0.73 0.67
N GLY A 117 2.45 1.06 -0.58
CA GLY A 117 2.73 2.35 -1.20
C GLY A 117 4.18 2.57 -1.61
N VAL A 118 5.01 1.52 -1.69
CA VAL A 118 6.45 1.67 -1.90
C VAL A 118 6.79 2.44 -3.20
N ILE A 119 6.00 2.27 -4.26
CA ILE A 119 6.21 2.95 -5.55
C ILE A 119 5.80 4.41 -5.47
N GLY A 120 4.63 4.69 -4.91
CA GLY A 120 4.19 6.05 -4.65
C GLY A 120 5.16 6.81 -3.73
N LEU A 121 5.75 6.15 -2.72
CA LEU A 121 6.78 6.75 -1.86
C LEU A 121 8.04 7.13 -2.65
N VAL A 122 8.47 6.31 -3.62
CA VAL A 122 9.60 6.65 -4.50
C VAL A 122 9.29 7.89 -5.33
N ALA A 123 8.08 7.98 -5.90
CA ALA A 123 7.64 9.15 -6.63
C ALA A 123 7.60 10.38 -5.70
N LEU A 124 7.11 10.23 -4.47
CA LEU A 124 7.01 11.30 -3.48
C LEU A 124 8.41 11.82 -3.09
N LEU A 125 9.39 10.92 -2.87
CA LEU A 125 10.78 11.28 -2.59
C LEU A 125 11.47 12.02 -3.75
N LYS A 126 10.92 11.91 -4.96
CA LYS A 126 11.34 12.64 -6.16
C LYS A 126 10.48 13.91 -6.38
N ASN A 127 9.91 14.46 -5.32
CA ASN A 127 9.14 15.71 -5.29
C ASN A 127 7.92 15.73 -6.23
N SER A 128 7.18 14.62 -6.30
CA SER A 128 5.86 14.57 -6.95
C SER A 128 4.74 14.75 -5.92
N ILE A 129 3.52 14.98 -6.41
CA ILE A 129 2.29 14.94 -5.63
C ILE A 129 1.64 13.58 -5.89
N VAL A 130 1.55 12.75 -4.85
CA VAL A 130 1.12 11.35 -4.99
C VAL A 130 -0.20 11.12 -4.29
N HIS A 131 -1.14 10.48 -4.99
CA HIS A 131 -2.33 9.89 -4.41
C HIS A 131 -2.13 8.38 -4.31
N PHE A 132 -2.46 7.83 -3.15
CA PHE A 132 -2.40 6.40 -2.89
C PHE A 132 -3.82 5.84 -2.84
N GLN A 133 -4.06 4.73 -3.52
CA GLN A 133 -5.34 4.04 -3.49
C GLN A 133 -5.08 2.55 -3.30
N ASP A 134 -5.72 1.97 -2.30
CA ASP A 134 -5.78 0.52 -2.13
C ASP A 134 -7.22 0.08 -1.80
N TYR A 135 -7.49 -1.22 -1.95
CA TYR A 135 -8.74 -1.83 -1.49
C TYR A 135 -8.72 -2.00 0.04
N VAL A 136 -7.54 -2.30 0.62
CA VAL A 136 -7.28 -2.36 2.06
C VAL A 136 -6.18 -1.37 2.41
N CYS A 137 -6.56 -0.12 2.65
CA CYS A 137 -5.62 0.89 3.14
C CYS A 137 -5.24 0.60 4.60
N ILE A 138 -3.96 0.34 4.83
CA ILE A 138 -3.31 0.25 6.15
C ILE A 138 -2.40 1.47 6.32
N TYR A 139 -2.89 2.49 7.02
CA TYR A 139 -2.13 3.70 7.39
C TYR A 139 -2.30 3.97 8.88
#